data_AF-A0A2W4T0E7-F1
#
_entry.id   AF-A0A2W4T0E7-F1
#
_cell.length_a   1.000
_cell.length_b   1.000
_cell.length_c   1.000
_cell.angle_alpha   90.00
_cell.angle_beta   90.00
_cell.angle_gamma   90.00
#
_symmetry.space_group_name_H-M   'P 1'
#
loop_
_entity.id
_entity.type
_entity.pdbx_description
1 polymer ?
#
loop_
_entity_poly.entity_id
_entity_poly.type
_entity_poly.pdbx_seq_one_letter_code
_entity_poly.pdbx_strand_id
1 'polypeptide(L)'
;MRFGRRVPLPPHVRAALEPLFGAAVDDVRVIEHSLFARLHVRCIATTRRRCIYLRGSAEEFFSDPVLMLHEYCHVLHQWETRTLTSLRYVIEWLRRGYWQNRFEVEAREFAERHAHRFRRLLALHAPGSGQDACTATARQHA
;
A
#
# COMPACT_ATOMS: atom_id res chain seq x y z
N MET A 1 -4.47 -16.13 -18.75
CA MET A 1 -4.89 -16.57 -17.40
C MET A 1 -5.00 -15.33 -16.52
N ARG A 2 -6.18 -15.04 -15.94
CA ARG A 2 -6.37 -13.84 -15.11
C ARG A 2 -5.81 -14.10 -13.70
N PHE A 3 -4.62 -13.57 -13.43
CA PHE A 3 -3.96 -13.62 -12.13
C PHE A 3 -4.57 -12.55 -11.21
N GLY A 4 -5.69 -12.86 -10.55
CA GLY A 4 -6.37 -11.93 -9.64
C GLY A 4 -7.17 -10.81 -10.33
N ARG A 5 -7.87 -10.00 -9.53
CA ARG A 5 -8.67 -8.85 -9.99
C ARG A 5 -7.96 -7.55 -9.59
N ARG A 6 -7.76 -6.64 -10.54
CA ARG A 6 -7.27 -5.28 -10.22
C ARG A 6 -8.39 -4.51 -9.54
N VAL A 7 -8.07 -3.90 -8.40
CA VAL A 7 -8.98 -3.05 -7.66
C VAL A 7 -8.49 -1.60 -7.76
N PRO A 8 -9.35 -0.64 -8.13
CA PRO A 8 -8.96 0.77 -8.13
C PRO A 8 -8.72 1.24 -6.69
N LEU A 9 -7.74 2.13 -6.52
CA LEU A 9 -7.48 2.76 -5.23
C LEU A 9 -8.64 3.70 -4.88
N PRO A 10 -9.34 3.50 -3.75
CA PRO A 10 -10.42 4.39 -3.34
C PRO A 10 -9.92 5.85 -3.19
N PRO A 11 -10.69 6.86 -3.64
CA PRO A 11 -10.25 8.26 -3.61
C PRO A 11 -9.86 8.76 -2.21
N HIS A 12 -10.62 8.38 -1.18
CA HIS A 12 -10.32 8.76 0.21
C HIS A 12 -9.01 8.13 0.72
N VAL A 13 -8.72 6.89 0.31
CA VAL A 13 -7.46 6.21 0.62
C VAL A 13 -6.29 6.92 -0.07
N ARG A 14 -6.46 7.27 -1.35
CA ARG A 14 -5.46 8.03 -2.13
C ARG A 14 -5.12 9.35 -1.43
N ALA A 15 -6.14 10.16 -1.11
CA ALA A 15 -5.98 11.44 -0.43
C ALA A 15 -5.28 11.31 0.94
N ALA A 16 -5.42 10.16 1.61
CA ALA A 16 -4.73 9.88 2.86
C ALA A 16 -3.28 9.39 2.67
N LEU A 17 -2.97 8.68 1.58
CA LEU A 17 -1.63 8.13 1.30
C LEU A 17 -0.69 9.18 0.68
N GLU A 18 -1.17 10.01 -0.24
CA GLU A 18 -0.34 11.00 -0.95
C GLU A 18 0.46 11.92 0.00
N PRO A 19 -0.11 12.47 1.09
CA PRO A 19 0.63 13.34 2.02
C PRO A 19 1.71 12.61 2.84
N LEU A 20 1.70 11.27 2.87
CA LEU A 20 2.66 10.46 3.62
C LEU A 20 3.84 10.04 2.75
N PHE A 21 3.60 9.72 1.48
CA PHE A 21 4.62 9.22 0.57
C PHE A 21 5.15 10.29 -0.41
N GLY A 22 4.46 11.42 -0.55
CA GLY A 22 4.89 12.53 -1.42
C GLY A 22 5.02 12.16 -2.90
N ALA A 23 4.40 11.07 -3.33
CA ALA A 23 4.49 10.50 -4.68
C ALA A 23 3.11 10.12 -5.20
N ALA A 24 2.99 9.94 -6.52
CA ALA A 24 1.77 9.47 -7.17
C ALA A 24 1.51 7.99 -6.80
N VAL A 25 0.76 7.78 -5.71
CA VAL A 25 0.34 6.46 -5.21
C VAL A 25 -0.55 5.72 -6.22
N ASP A 26 -1.08 6.44 -7.21
CA ASP A 26 -2.01 5.96 -8.24
C ASP A 26 -1.40 4.97 -9.22
N ASP A 27 -0.08 5.04 -9.38
CA ASP A 27 0.66 4.11 -10.23
C ASP A 27 0.72 2.72 -9.59
N VAL A 28 0.44 2.59 -8.28
CA VAL A 28 0.45 1.32 -7.58
C VAL A 28 -0.84 0.54 -7.87
N ARG A 29 -0.68 -0.65 -8.45
CA ARG A 29 -1.77 -1.56 -8.79
C ARG A 29 -1.99 -2.54 -7.64
N VAL A 30 -3.17 -2.49 -7.03
CA VAL A 30 -3.62 -3.51 -6.07
C VAL A 30 -4.35 -4.62 -6.83
N ILE A 31 -3.90 -5.86 -6.65
CA ILE A 31 -4.42 -7.05 -7.33
C ILE A 31 -4.85 -8.05 -6.26
N GLU A 32 -6.15 -8.23 -6.08
CA GLU A 32 -6.70 -9.13 -5.07
C GLU A 32 -6.86 -10.57 -5.58
N HIS A 33 -7.01 -11.51 -4.64
CA HIS A 33 -7.12 -12.95 -4.92
C HIS A 33 -6.04 -13.46 -5.89
N SER A 34 -4.83 -12.92 -5.76
CA SER A 34 -3.72 -13.22 -6.65
C SER A 34 -3.20 -14.64 -6.42
N LEU A 35 -3.17 -15.44 -7.50
CA LEU A 35 -2.52 -16.76 -7.47
C LEU A 35 -1.05 -16.65 -7.09
N PHE A 36 -0.38 -15.55 -7.49
CA PHE A 36 1.01 -15.31 -7.12
C PHE A 36 1.19 -15.19 -5.60
N ALA A 37 0.32 -14.42 -4.93
CA ALA A 37 0.34 -14.31 -3.48
C ALA A 37 -0.06 -15.65 -2.80
N ARG A 38 -1.00 -16.41 -3.39
CA ARG A 38 -1.41 -17.72 -2.86
C ARG A 38 -0.30 -18.78 -2.91
N LEU A 39 0.61 -18.70 -3.88
CA LEU A 39 1.76 -19.60 -3.97
C LEU A 39 2.83 -19.27 -2.91
N HIS A 40 2.83 -18.05 -2.37
CA HIS A 40 3.64 -17.66 -1.23
C HIS A 40 2.89 -18.00 0.08
N VAL A 41 2.95 -19.28 0.47
CA VAL A 41 2.13 -19.96 1.50
C VAL A 41 1.95 -19.19 2.83
N ARG A 42 2.88 -18.29 3.20
CA ARG A 42 2.85 -17.55 4.47
C ARG A 42 2.64 -16.03 4.33
N CYS A 43 2.47 -15.52 3.12
CA CYS A 43 2.37 -14.09 2.86
C CYS A 43 0.91 -13.66 2.70
N ILE A 44 0.52 -12.60 3.40
CA ILE A 44 -0.82 -11.96 3.24
C ILE A 44 -0.83 -11.14 1.94
N ALA A 45 0.28 -10.47 1.65
CA ALA A 45 0.52 -9.77 0.41
C ALA A 45 1.95 -10.01 -0.09
N THR A 46 2.18 -9.74 -1.37
CA THR A 46 3.51 -9.77 -1.98
C THR A 46 3.65 -8.58 -2.91
N THR A 47 4.80 -7.91 -2.89
CA THR A 47 5.00 -6.67 -3.65
C THR A 47 6.01 -6.82 -4.77
N ARG A 48 5.81 -6.00 -5.80
CA ARG A 48 6.74 -5.74 -6.89
C ARG A 48 6.67 -4.26 -7.24
N ARG A 49 7.51 -3.82 -8.17
CA ARG A 49 7.41 -2.50 -8.79
C ARG A 49 5.97 -2.21 -9.22
N ARG A 50 5.42 -1.12 -8.71
CA ARG A 50 4.05 -0.64 -8.96
C ARG A 50 2.93 -1.66 -8.74
N CYS A 51 3.16 -2.72 -7.95
CA CYS A 51 2.18 -3.79 -7.76
C CYS A 51 2.17 -4.31 -6.33
N ILE A 52 0.96 -4.46 -5.78
CA ILE A 52 0.67 -5.17 -4.53
C ILE A 52 -0.26 -6.34 -4.89
N TYR A 53 0.21 -7.56 -4.68
CA TYR A 53 -0.56 -8.78 -4.90
C TYR A 53 -1.09 -9.27 -3.55
N LEU A 54 -2.40 -9.28 -3.38
CA LEU A 54 -3.05 -9.74 -2.15
C LEU A 54 -3.48 -11.19 -2.30
N ARG A 55 -3.35 -11.95 -1.22
CA ARG A 55 -3.93 -13.29 -1.12
C ARG A 55 -5.45 -13.22 -0.91
N GLY A 56 -5.89 -12.30 -0.05
CA GLY A 56 -7.29 -12.02 0.30
C GLY A 56 -7.94 -10.96 -0.60
N SER A 57 -8.96 -10.28 -0.07
CA SER A 57 -9.68 -9.22 -0.76
C SER A 57 -8.97 -7.85 -0.59
N ALA A 58 -9.22 -6.94 -1.52
CA ALA A 58 -8.75 -5.56 -1.37
C ALA A 58 -9.49 -4.82 -0.24
N GLU A 59 -10.72 -5.22 0.10
CA GLU A 59 -11.50 -4.67 1.20
C GLU A 59 -10.83 -4.95 2.56
N GLU A 60 -10.42 -6.20 2.79
CA GLU A 60 -9.63 -6.58 3.97
C GLU A 60 -8.33 -5.78 4.03
N PHE A 61 -7.66 -5.60 2.89
CA PHE A 61 -6.43 -4.80 2.83
C PHE A 61 -6.68 -3.32 3.14
N PHE A 62 -7.73 -2.71 2.59
CA PHE A 62 -8.05 -1.29 2.84
C PHE A 62 -8.60 -1.02 4.25
N SER A 63 -9.03 -2.05 4.97
CA SER A 63 -9.46 -1.94 6.37
C SER A 63 -8.31 -2.12 7.39
N ASP A 64 -7.08 -2.44 6.93
CA ASP A 64 -5.88 -2.50 7.77
C ASP A 64 -4.86 -1.39 7.40
N PRO A 65 -4.92 -0.23 8.08
CA PRO A 65 -4.02 0.88 7.80
C PRO A 65 -2.54 0.55 8.00
N VAL A 66 -2.19 -0.38 8.89
CA VAL A 66 -0.80 -0.72 9.17
C VAL A 66 -0.26 -1.59 8.04
N LEU A 67 -1.01 -2.61 7.64
CA LEU A 67 -0.67 -3.45 6.50
C LEU A 67 -0.56 -2.62 5.22
N MET A 68 -1.47 -1.68 4.98
CA MET A 68 -1.37 -0.78 3.83
C MET A 68 -0.05 -0.01 3.81
N LEU A 69 0.30 0.67 4.90
CA LEU A 69 1.53 1.45 4.95
C LEU A 69 2.77 0.58 4.74
N HIS A 70 2.76 -0.64 5.29
CA HIS A 70 3.83 -1.61 5.12
C HIS A 70 4.02 -1.98 3.64
N GLU A 71 2.96 -2.41 2.95
CA GLU A 71 3.04 -2.82 1.54
C GLU A 71 3.35 -1.65 0.60
N TYR A 72 2.78 -0.47 0.84
CA TYR A 72 3.11 0.72 0.05
C TYR A 72 4.57 1.17 0.26
N CYS A 73 5.13 0.99 1.46
CA CYS A 73 6.55 1.26 1.71
C CYS A 73 7.45 0.35 0.87
N HIS A 74 7.15 -0.95 0.80
CA HIS A 74 7.88 -1.86 -0.10
C HIS A 74 7.84 -1.38 -1.54
N VAL A 75 6.67 -0.95 -2.05
CA VAL A 75 6.56 -0.51 -3.44
C VAL A 75 7.31 0.80 -3.69
N LEU A 76 6.98 1.86 -2.94
CA LEU A 76 7.42 3.21 -3.24
C LEU A 76 8.85 3.50 -2.77
N HIS A 77 9.21 3.09 -1.55
CA HIS A 77 10.53 3.37 -1.00
C HIS A 77 11.57 2.33 -1.37
N GLN A 78 11.17 1.11 -1.72
CA GLN A 78 12.12 0.02 -1.92
C GLN A 78 12.18 -0.51 -3.36
N TRP A 79 11.03 -0.85 -3.95
CA TRP A 79 10.97 -1.35 -5.33
C TRP A 79 11.21 -0.25 -6.37
N GLU A 80 10.59 0.91 -6.23
CA GLU A 80 10.76 2.01 -7.20
C GLU A 80 12.16 2.64 -7.14
N THR A 81 12.75 2.73 -5.95
CA THR A 81 14.13 3.21 -5.76
C THR A 81 15.19 2.17 -6.14
N ARG A 82 14.78 0.94 -6.48
CA ARG A 82 15.64 -0.22 -6.79
C ARG A 82 16.56 -0.64 -5.64
N THR A 83 16.29 -0.21 -4.41
CA THR A 83 17.05 -0.69 -3.24
C THR A 83 16.71 -2.16 -2.95
N LEU A 84 15.45 -2.54 -3.15
CA LEU A 84 14.93 -3.91 -3.06
C LEU A 84 14.91 -4.59 -4.42
N THR A 85 15.47 -5.80 -4.44
CA THR A 85 15.35 -6.75 -5.54
C THR A 85 15.06 -8.13 -4.92
N SER A 86 14.47 -9.04 -5.69
CA SER A 86 14.20 -10.41 -5.22
C SER A 86 15.45 -11.08 -4.66
N LEU A 87 16.59 -10.90 -5.35
CA LEU A 87 17.85 -11.50 -4.95
C LEU A 87 18.35 -10.91 -3.63
N ARG A 88 18.36 -9.58 -3.49
CA ARG A 88 18.79 -8.93 -2.24
C ARG A 88 17.90 -9.33 -1.06
N TYR A 89 16.60 -9.44 -1.30
CA TYR A 89 15.65 -9.89 -0.29
C TYR A 89 15.96 -11.32 0.17
N VAL A 90 16.16 -12.25 -0.77
CA VAL A 90 16.48 -13.64 -0.45
C VAL A 90 17.83 -13.77 0.24
N ILE A 91 18.85 -13.03 -0.20
CA ILE A 91 20.16 -13.01 0.47
C ILE A 91 20.04 -12.53 1.91
N GLU A 92 19.33 -11.42 2.15
CA GLU A 92 19.14 -10.90 3.50
C GLU A 92 18.34 -11.87 4.38
N TRP A 93 17.31 -12.47 3.81
CA TRP A 93 16.50 -13.51 4.46
C TRP A 93 17.34 -14.73 4.87
N LEU A 94 18.21 -15.23 3.99
CA LEU A 94 19.12 -16.34 4.32
C LEU A 94 20.13 -15.98 5.41
N ARG A 95 20.53 -14.71 5.50
CA ARG A 95 21.53 -14.24 6.48
C ARG A 95 20.94 -13.94 7.86
N ARG A 96 19.74 -13.37 7.93
CA ARG A 96 19.15 -12.84 9.18
C ARG A 96 17.77 -13.40 9.51
N GLY A 97 17.22 -14.26 8.66
CA GLY A 97 15.83 -14.67 8.74
C GLY A 97 14.86 -13.57 8.29
N TYR A 98 13.56 -13.85 8.41
CA TYR A 98 12.51 -12.95 7.92
C TYR A 98 12.33 -11.73 8.82
N TRP A 99 12.26 -11.94 10.13
CA TRP A 99 11.95 -10.88 11.10
C TRP A 99 13.01 -9.76 11.17
N GLN A 100 14.28 -10.12 10.99
CA GLN A 100 15.40 -9.17 10.99
C GLN A 100 15.83 -8.77 9.58
N ASN A 101 15.07 -9.14 8.55
CA ASN A 101 15.33 -8.66 7.21
C ASN A 101 15.16 -7.13 7.21
N ARG A 102 16.22 -6.41 6.84
CA ARG A 102 16.24 -4.94 6.87
C ARG A 102 15.07 -4.31 6.13
N PHE A 103 14.59 -4.95 5.05
CA PHE A 103 13.49 -4.44 4.25
C PHE A 103 12.14 -4.56 4.99
N GLU A 104 11.94 -5.65 5.75
CA GLU A 104 10.77 -5.89 6.60
C GLU A 104 10.79 -4.98 7.83
N VAL A 105 11.97 -4.77 8.42
CA VAL A 105 12.17 -3.86 9.56
C VAL A 105 11.85 -2.42 9.14
N GLU A 106 12.41 -1.94 8.03
CA GLU A 106 12.15 -0.60 7.50
C GLU A 106 10.66 -0.37 7.22
N ALA A 107 9.99 -1.32 6.56
CA ALA A 107 8.57 -1.22 6.24
C ALA A 107 7.70 -1.22 7.50
N ARG A 108 8.04 -2.05 8.51
CA ARG A 108 7.35 -2.08 9.80
C ARG A 108 7.53 -0.77 10.58
N GLU A 109 8.75 -0.28 10.70
CA GLU A 109 9.01 0.99 11.37
C GLU A 109 8.31 2.16 10.66
N PHE A 110 8.30 2.17 9.33
CA PHE A 110 7.57 3.18 8.57
C PHE A 110 6.08 3.14 8.88
N ALA A 111 5.48 1.94 8.86
CA ALA A 111 4.06 1.76 9.16
C ALA A 111 3.74 2.21 10.59
N GLU A 112 4.53 1.78 11.58
CA GLU A 112 4.35 2.16 12.99
C GLU A 112 4.44 3.68 13.19
N ARG A 113 5.45 4.34 12.58
CA ARG A 113 5.63 5.80 12.68
C ARG A 113 4.47 6.59 12.09
N HIS A 114 3.87 6.11 10.99
CA HIS A 114 2.85 6.86 10.25
C HIS A 114 1.41 6.40 10.51
N ALA A 115 1.20 5.25 11.16
CA ALA A 115 -0.13 4.65 11.36
C ALA A 115 -1.14 5.61 12.01
N HIS A 116 -0.73 6.33 13.06
CA HIS A 116 -1.61 7.28 13.73
C HIS A 116 -2.05 8.42 12.80
N ARG A 117 -1.08 9.03 12.10
CA ARG A 117 -1.34 10.11 11.13
C ARG A 117 -2.21 9.60 9.98
N PHE A 118 -1.94 8.41 9.48
CA PHE A 118 -2.68 7.81 8.38
C PHE A 118 -4.14 7.54 8.76
N ARG A 119 -4.41 6.95 9.93
CA ARG A 119 -5.77 6.75 10.43
C ARG A 119 -6.56 8.05 10.55
N ARG A 120 -5.92 9.13 11.02
CA ARG A 120 -6.55 10.46 11.06
C ARG A 120 -6.90 10.96 9.66
N LEU A 121 -5.98 10.81 8.70
CA LEU A 121 -6.24 11.22 7.32
C LEU A 121 -7.36 10.38 6.68
N LEU A 122 -7.41 9.07 6.92
CA LEU A 122 -8.51 8.21 6.46
C LEU A 122 -9.85 8.66 7.04
N ALA A 123 -9.91 9.00 8.33
CA ALA A 123 -11.12 9.50 8.97
C ALA A 123 -11.56 10.86 8.41
N LEU A 124 -10.61 11.75 8.09
CA LEU A 124 -10.91 13.08 7.52
C LEU A 124 -11.49 13.01 6.11
N HIS A 125 -11.01 12.06 5.31
CA HIS A 125 -11.45 11.90 3.92
C HIS A 125 -12.51 10.82 3.74
N ALA A 126 -13.00 10.21 4.82
CA ALA A 126 -14.00 9.15 4.74
C ALA A 126 -15.24 9.66 3.98
N PRO A 127 -15.86 8.85 3.12
CA PRO A 127 -17.04 9.28 2.35
C PRO A 127 -18.16 9.73 3.30
N GLY A 128 -18.60 10.98 3.17
CA GLY A 128 -19.57 11.62 4.08
C GLY A 128 -18.95 12.56 5.13
N SER A 129 -17.63 12.62 5.24
CA SER A 129 -16.92 13.69 5.93
C SER A 129 -17.02 14.95 5.07
N GLY A 130 -17.47 16.09 5.62
CA GLY A 130 -17.91 17.29 4.89
C GLY A 130 -16.89 18.03 4.00
N GLN A 131 -15.84 17.37 3.49
CA GLN A 131 -14.90 17.92 2.51
C GLN A 131 -15.39 17.78 1.05
N ASP A 132 -16.36 16.90 0.76
CA ASP A 132 -16.98 16.82 -0.58
C ASP A 132 -17.78 18.10 -0.93
N ALA A 133 -18.14 18.92 0.06
CA ALA A 133 -18.90 20.15 -0.16
C ALA A 133 -18.06 21.30 -0.76
N CYS A 134 -16.73 21.31 -0.60
CA CYS A 134 -15.91 22.47 -1.01
C CYS A 134 -15.59 22.47 -2.52
N THR A 135 -15.61 21.32 -3.18
CA THR A 135 -15.21 21.20 -4.60
C THR A 135 -16.36 21.37 -5.60
N ALA A 136 -17.62 21.33 -5.15
CA ALA A 136 -18.78 21.43 -6.05
C ALA A 136 -19.19 22.88 -6.37
N THR A 137 -18.83 23.86 -5.54
CA THR A 137 -19.32 25.25 -5.70
C THR A 137 -18.47 26.10 -6.67
N ALA A 138 -17.30 25.64 -7.09
CA ALA A 138 -16.38 26.43 -7.93
C ALA A 138 -16.66 26.36 -9.45
N ARG A 139 -17.72 25.69 -9.91
CA ARG A 139 -18.04 25.53 -11.35
C ARG A 139 -19.31 26.22 -11.84
N GLN A 140 -20.00 27.02 -11.01
CA GLN A 140 -21.25 27.68 -11.41
C GLN A 140 -21.15 29.18 -11.71
N HIS A 141 -19.95 29.75 -11.75
CA HIS A 141 -19.74 31.13 -12.21
C HIS A 141 -18.55 31.20 -13.18
N ALA A 142 -18.80 30.83 -14.44
CA ALA A 142 -18.03 31.27 -15.60
C ALA A 142 -18.94 31.23 -16.83
#